data_AF-A0A952UQV0-F1
#
_entry.id   AF-A0A952UQV0-F1
#
_cell.length_a   1.000
_cell.length_b   1.000
_cell.length_c   1.000
_cell.angle_alpha   90.00
_cell.angle_beta   90.00
_cell.angle_gamma   90.00
#
_symmetry.space_group_name_H-M   'P 1'
#
loop_
_entity.id
_entity.type
_entity.pdbx_description
1 polymer ?
#
loop_
_entity_poly.entity_id
_entity_poly.type
_entity_poly.pdbx_seq_one_letter_code
_entity_poly.pdbx_strand_id
1 'polypeptide(L)'
;MPMSRVTGPTRYLALLLLLAMLLAGCGKTLATNQRPHAEFSYTLSAQHAPTTVTLDASASFDPDGEIVAYLWSVGGEHHAGVTVDLPFDEPGQHRVRLIVTDDDGAQAAATMHLTLDLAPPAVGGPTPGSLSLAALVGQSVGGQFQVTNEGGEVLSIDAGGSAAWLGVSPTSTTLPSGQTRTFDVNATCGAAGNSTGTITLATNDPERSTVSLTVALECTAAPPPPPPPPPPPPPPPPPPPPPPPPASEYEIAMLFSGTDFTPARQAVFLAAAARWSEVIVGDLPNVPITQQQVTSCALAGSFVSPGSVDDLLVLARIGPIDGKGNVLGRARTCYTRSGSKGLSLLGYFELDVDDIGTLESNGRLFGVVLHEIGHILGLNGTTWHNHGLLAQNTSACSTATAAWFTGTNAATQWVAASGVAPLPVETDGGAGTKCSHWDEDALGSELMTGWASGAMQLSRITVGALHDMGYVVDYSKADPFTPELHALHEADAIRLVEILLPEIGSLDPFPEDEP
;
A
#
# COMPACT_ATOMS: atom_id res chain seq x y z
N MET A 1 34.98 -89.64 79.00
CA MET A 1 35.25 -88.46 79.85
C MET A 1 34.76 -87.23 79.11
N PRO A 2 33.99 -86.33 79.74
CA PRO A 2 32.57 -86.63 80.02
C PRO A 2 31.60 -85.46 79.77
N MET A 3 30.29 -85.77 79.94
CA MET A 3 29.16 -84.89 80.34
C MET A 3 28.67 -83.84 79.30
N SER A 4 27.38 -83.53 79.14
CA SER A 4 26.14 -83.97 79.79
C SER A 4 24.94 -83.57 78.93
N ARG A 5 23.79 -84.23 79.18
CA ARG A 5 22.43 -84.01 78.66
C ARG A 5 21.92 -82.56 78.73
N VAL A 6 20.86 -82.23 77.97
CA VAL A 6 19.49 -81.86 78.44
C VAL A 6 18.74 -80.95 77.42
N THR A 7 17.56 -81.43 76.99
CA THR A 7 16.27 -80.81 76.54
C THR A 7 16.18 -79.43 75.86
N GLY A 8 15.30 -79.31 74.83
CA GLY A 8 14.88 -78.04 74.19
C GLY A 8 13.92 -77.19 75.05
N PRO A 9 13.02 -76.35 74.49
CA PRO A 9 12.96 -75.71 73.17
C PRO A 9 13.09 -74.16 73.29
N THR A 10 12.69 -73.39 72.26
CA THR A 10 12.45 -71.93 72.26
C THR A 10 13.65 -70.97 72.31
N ARG A 11 13.86 -70.23 71.20
CA ARG A 11 14.22 -68.79 71.16
C ARG A 11 14.19 -68.24 69.72
N TYR A 12 13.02 -68.32 69.07
CA TYR A 12 12.66 -67.46 67.93
C TYR A 12 12.15 -66.10 68.46
N LEU A 13 13.02 -65.38 69.18
CA LEU A 13 12.67 -64.10 69.82
C LEU A 13 13.75 -63.05 69.57
N ALA A 14 14.21 -62.95 68.32
CA ALA A 14 15.08 -61.86 67.86
C ALA A 14 14.91 -61.51 66.37
N LEU A 15 13.96 -62.14 65.66
CA LEU A 15 13.68 -61.86 64.23
C LEU A 15 12.25 -61.35 63.98
N LEU A 16 11.55 -60.90 65.04
CA LEU A 16 10.19 -60.35 65.00
C LEU A 16 10.12 -58.90 65.52
N LEU A 17 11.26 -58.19 65.55
CA LEU A 17 11.34 -56.79 65.99
C LEU A 17 12.04 -55.86 64.97
N LEU A 18 12.35 -56.36 63.77
CA LEU A 18 12.84 -55.56 62.63
C LEU A 18 11.90 -55.62 61.40
N LEU A 19 10.73 -56.26 61.54
CA LEU A 19 9.64 -56.24 60.55
C LEU A 19 8.36 -55.60 61.12
N ALA A 20 8.49 -54.75 62.14
CA ALA A 20 7.37 -54.03 62.77
C ALA A 20 7.64 -52.51 62.94
N MET A 21 8.64 -51.98 62.22
CA MET A 21 8.83 -50.53 62.00
C MET A 21 8.93 -50.21 60.49
N LEU A 22 8.09 -50.85 59.67
CA LEU A 22 7.86 -50.48 58.26
C LEU A 22 6.37 -50.49 57.87
N LEU A 23 5.47 -50.61 58.84
CA LEU A 23 4.01 -50.63 58.62
C LEU A 23 3.23 -49.79 59.65
N ALA A 24 3.85 -48.75 60.20
CA ALA A 24 3.19 -47.79 61.09
C ALA A 24 3.07 -46.39 60.46
N GLY A 25 2.89 -46.33 59.14
CA GLY A 25 2.89 -45.06 58.39
C GLY A 25 1.87 -44.96 57.26
N CYS A 26 0.85 -45.81 57.20
CA CYS A 26 -0.25 -45.59 56.25
C CYS A 26 -1.58 -45.99 56.89
N GLY A 27 -2.02 -45.14 57.82
CA GLY A 27 -3.39 -45.11 58.31
C GLY A 27 -4.20 -43.99 57.65
N LYS A 28 -4.03 -43.73 56.34
CA LYS A 28 -5.05 -42.96 55.59
C LYS A 28 -6.28 -43.89 55.54
N THR A 29 -7.22 -43.64 56.44
CA THR A 29 -8.60 -44.10 56.34
C THR A 29 -9.08 -44.00 54.88
N LEU A 30 -9.76 -45.03 54.36
CA LEU A 30 -10.48 -45.01 53.07
C LEU A 30 -11.65 -44.00 53.12
N ALA A 31 -11.35 -42.73 53.36
CA ALA A 31 -12.25 -41.63 53.10
C ALA A 31 -12.23 -41.41 51.58
N THR A 32 -13.41 -41.29 50.98
CA THR A 32 -13.54 -40.92 49.57
C THR A 32 -12.92 -39.55 49.36
N ASN A 33 -11.99 -39.42 48.40
CA ASN A 33 -11.37 -38.14 48.04
C ASN A 33 -12.43 -37.05 47.81
N GLN A 34 -12.27 -35.88 48.42
CA GLN A 34 -13.12 -34.73 48.13
C GLN A 34 -12.58 -34.01 46.89
N ARG A 35 -13.46 -33.32 46.15
CA ARG A 35 -13.00 -32.54 45.00
C ARG A 35 -12.39 -31.23 45.48
N PRO A 36 -11.35 -30.73 44.78
CA PRO A 36 -10.76 -29.44 45.12
C PRO A 36 -11.76 -28.31 44.86
N HIS A 37 -11.53 -27.16 45.49
CA HIS A 37 -12.25 -25.92 45.23
C HIS A 37 -11.41 -25.01 44.33
N ALA A 38 -11.91 -24.75 43.12
CA ALA A 38 -11.28 -23.84 42.17
C ALA A 38 -11.78 -22.41 42.40
N GLU A 39 -10.86 -21.48 42.68
CA GLU A 39 -11.14 -20.06 42.85
C GLU A 39 -9.96 -19.24 42.32
N PHE A 40 -10.27 -18.11 41.70
CA PHE A 40 -9.25 -17.17 41.26
C PHE A 40 -9.72 -15.73 41.25
N SER A 41 -8.74 -14.83 41.23
CA SER A 41 -8.91 -13.40 41.03
C SER A 41 -8.03 -12.92 39.86
N TYR A 42 -8.18 -11.66 39.48
CA TYR A 42 -7.36 -11.04 38.46
C TYR A 42 -7.03 -9.59 38.81
N THR A 43 -5.94 -9.08 38.26
CA THR A 43 -5.60 -7.65 38.27
C THR A 43 -5.19 -7.20 36.88
N LEU A 44 -5.48 -5.93 36.56
CA LEU A 44 -5.19 -5.31 35.26
C LEU A 44 -4.06 -4.29 35.42
N SER A 45 -3.09 -4.28 34.51
CA SER A 45 -2.08 -3.21 34.46
C SER A 45 -2.66 -1.87 34.00
N ALA A 46 -3.71 -1.92 33.18
CA ALA A 46 -4.47 -0.78 32.67
C ALA A 46 -5.94 -1.20 32.43
N GLN A 47 -6.87 -0.24 32.52
CA GLN A 47 -8.33 -0.51 32.40
C GLN A 47 -8.80 -0.81 30.97
N HIS A 48 -7.98 -0.50 29.96
CA HIS A 48 -8.33 -0.64 28.54
C HIS A 48 -7.29 -1.51 27.83
N ALA A 49 -7.70 -2.18 26.75
CA ALA A 49 -6.78 -2.92 25.89
C ALA A 49 -5.91 -1.96 25.01
N PRO A 50 -4.66 -2.31 24.67
CA PRO A 50 -3.93 -3.50 25.11
C PRO A 50 -3.47 -3.40 26.58
N THR A 51 -3.57 -4.51 27.33
CA THR A 51 -3.20 -4.55 28.75
C THR A 51 -2.67 -5.92 29.15
N THR A 52 -1.93 -6.00 30.26
CA THR A 52 -1.53 -7.27 30.87
C THR A 52 -2.49 -7.62 32.01
N VAL A 53 -2.96 -8.86 32.02
CA VAL A 53 -3.84 -9.40 33.06
C VAL A 53 -3.07 -10.43 33.86
N THR A 54 -2.92 -10.18 35.16
CA THR A 54 -2.39 -11.15 36.11
C THR A 54 -3.54 -11.96 36.66
N LEU A 55 -3.56 -13.27 36.41
CA LEU A 55 -4.52 -14.23 36.96
C LEU A 55 -3.90 -14.94 38.16
N ASP A 56 -4.63 -15.03 39.27
CA ASP A 56 -4.13 -15.63 40.51
C ASP A 56 -5.11 -16.65 41.09
N ALA A 57 -4.71 -17.93 41.12
CA ALA A 57 -5.45 -19.06 41.67
C ALA A 57 -5.02 -19.44 43.10
N SER A 58 -4.24 -18.61 43.79
CA SER A 58 -3.71 -18.88 45.14
C SER A 58 -4.79 -19.14 46.20
N ALA A 59 -6.03 -18.71 45.96
CA ALA A 59 -7.19 -18.97 46.82
C ALA A 59 -7.81 -20.38 46.62
N SER A 60 -7.40 -21.13 45.60
CA SER A 60 -7.85 -22.51 45.41
C SER A 60 -7.27 -23.43 46.48
N PHE A 61 -8.06 -24.39 46.96
CA PHE A 61 -7.63 -25.34 47.99
C PHE A 61 -8.29 -26.70 47.81
N ASP A 62 -7.68 -27.73 48.38
CA ASP A 62 -8.27 -29.06 48.47
C ASP A 62 -8.61 -29.40 49.95
N PRO A 63 -9.84 -29.86 50.27
CA PRO A 63 -10.25 -30.03 51.67
C PRO A 63 -9.53 -31.15 52.44
N ASP A 64 -9.03 -32.18 51.76
CA ASP A 64 -8.41 -33.37 52.35
C ASP A 64 -7.02 -33.72 51.79
N GLY A 65 -6.50 -32.93 50.85
CA GLY A 65 -5.18 -33.07 50.25
C GLY A 65 -4.55 -31.75 49.80
N GLU A 66 -3.80 -31.80 48.70
CA GLU A 66 -3.13 -30.64 48.11
C GLU A 66 -3.41 -30.55 46.60
N ILE A 67 -3.45 -29.33 46.06
CA ILE A 67 -3.56 -29.12 44.61
C ILE A 67 -2.19 -29.32 43.96
N VAL A 68 -2.09 -30.25 43.01
CA VAL A 68 -0.84 -30.60 42.32
C VAL A 68 -0.71 -29.96 40.93
N ALA A 69 -1.80 -29.45 40.36
CA ALA A 69 -1.77 -28.81 39.04
C ALA A 69 -2.81 -27.70 38.89
N TYR A 70 -2.40 -26.61 38.23
CA TYR A 70 -3.21 -25.47 37.86
C TYR A 70 -3.11 -25.26 36.34
N LEU A 71 -4.23 -25.34 35.64
CA LEU A 71 -4.31 -25.18 34.19
C LEU A 71 -5.35 -24.11 33.84
N TRP A 72 -4.89 -23.06 33.18
CA TRP A 72 -5.70 -21.98 32.66
C TRP A 72 -6.08 -22.25 31.22
N SER A 73 -7.25 -21.78 30.81
CA SER A 73 -7.67 -21.71 29.43
C SER A 73 -8.23 -20.32 29.12
N VAL A 74 -7.56 -19.60 28.21
CA VAL A 74 -7.89 -18.23 27.79
C VAL A 74 -7.88 -18.21 26.27
N GLY A 75 -9.00 -17.82 25.64
CA GLY A 75 -9.08 -17.76 24.17
C GLY A 75 -8.86 -19.09 23.43
N GLY A 76 -8.82 -20.23 24.13
CA GLY A 76 -8.47 -21.54 23.57
C GLY A 76 -7.02 -21.96 23.79
N GLU A 77 -6.15 -21.07 24.27
CA GLU A 77 -4.79 -21.39 24.69
C GLU A 77 -4.74 -21.89 26.13
N HIS A 78 -3.64 -22.55 26.50
CA HIS A 78 -3.46 -23.17 27.80
C HIS A 78 -2.18 -22.68 28.49
N HIS A 79 -2.30 -22.34 29.78
CA HIS A 79 -1.17 -21.89 30.59
C HIS A 79 -1.16 -22.63 31.93
N ALA A 80 0.01 -22.84 32.52
CA ALA A 80 0.16 -23.57 33.77
C ALA A 80 0.83 -22.72 34.84
N GLY A 81 0.39 -22.89 36.09
CA GLY A 81 0.94 -22.17 37.25
C GLY A 81 -0.15 -21.60 38.14
N VAL A 82 0.20 -21.30 39.39
CA VAL A 82 -0.70 -20.69 40.37
C VAL A 82 -1.05 -19.26 39.95
N THR A 83 -0.07 -18.53 39.43
CA THR A 83 -0.21 -17.17 38.90
C THR A 83 0.32 -17.14 37.48
N VAL A 84 -0.40 -16.48 36.57
CA VAL A 84 0.04 -16.28 35.18
C VAL A 84 -0.22 -14.84 34.74
N ASP A 85 0.75 -14.25 34.04
CA ASP A 85 0.63 -12.94 33.42
C ASP A 85 0.42 -13.13 31.91
N LEU A 86 -0.70 -12.62 31.39
CA LEU A 86 -1.09 -12.82 30.00
C LEU A 86 -1.39 -11.46 29.32
N PRO A 87 -0.92 -11.24 28.08
CA PRO A 87 -1.31 -10.08 27.30
C PRO A 87 -2.74 -10.23 26.79
N PHE A 88 -3.50 -9.14 26.81
CA PHE A 88 -4.83 -9.01 26.22
C PHE A 88 -4.84 -7.79 25.31
N ASP A 89 -4.69 -8.04 24.01
CA ASP A 89 -4.55 -6.99 23.00
C ASP A 89 -5.90 -6.48 22.48
N GLU A 90 -6.92 -7.33 22.51
CA GLU A 90 -8.24 -7.03 21.96
C GLU A 90 -9.25 -6.60 23.05
N PRO A 91 -10.05 -5.55 22.82
CA PRO A 91 -11.18 -5.22 23.68
C PRO A 91 -12.30 -6.29 23.56
N GLY A 92 -13.26 -6.24 24.48
CA GLY A 92 -14.43 -7.12 24.50
C GLY A 92 -14.41 -8.14 25.64
N GLN A 93 -15.28 -9.14 25.52
CA GLN A 93 -15.48 -10.14 26.57
C GLN A 93 -14.59 -11.36 26.34
N HIS A 94 -13.69 -11.61 27.28
CA HIS A 94 -12.78 -12.74 27.29
C HIS A 94 -13.19 -13.78 28.33
N ARG A 95 -13.27 -15.04 27.93
CA ARG A 95 -13.58 -16.15 28.83
C ARG A 95 -12.29 -16.73 29.40
N VAL A 96 -12.12 -16.62 30.71
CA VAL A 96 -11.01 -17.20 31.47
C VAL A 96 -11.53 -18.40 32.26
N ARG A 97 -10.91 -19.57 32.07
CA ARG A 97 -11.26 -20.79 32.80
C ARG A 97 -10.05 -21.36 33.53
N LEU A 98 -10.18 -21.59 34.82
CA LEU A 98 -9.21 -22.32 35.64
C LEU A 98 -9.68 -23.77 35.80
N ILE A 99 -8.74 -24.72 35.73
CA ILE A 99 -8.89 -26.11 36.17
C ILE A 99 -7.81 -26.40 37.19
N VAL A 100 -8.19 -26.90 38.36
CA VAL A 100 -7.26 -27.39 39.39
C VAL A 100 -7.40 -28.90 39.54
N THR A 101 -6.29 -29.60 39.79
CA THR A 101 -6.23 -31.06 40.03
C THR A 101 -5.58 -31.34 41.38
N ASP A 102 -6.19 -32.19 42.21
CA ASP A 102 -5.66 -32.62 43.52
C ASP A 102 -4.66 -33.79 43.41
N ASP A 103 -4.04 -34.17 44.53
CA ASP A 103 -3.06 -35.27 44.62
C ASP A 103 -3.63 -36.67 44.38
N ASP A 104 -4.96 -36.82 44.45
CA ASP A 104 -5.70 -38.05 44.18
C ASP A 104 -6.33 -38.06 42.76
N GLY A 105 -6.06 -37.02 41.94
CA GLY A 105 -6.43 -36.88 40.54
C GLY A 105 -7.83 -36.31 40.27
N ALA A 106 -8.60 -35.87 41.27
CA ALA A 106 -9.88 -35.22 41.03
C ALA A 106 -9.69 -33.75 40.61
N GLN A 107 -10.68 -33.23 39.86
CA GLN A 107 -10.60 -31.93 39.23
C GLN A 107 -11.81 -31.05 39.55
N ALA A 108 -11.56 -29.75 39.64
CA ALA A 108 -12.58 -28.72 39.70
C ALA A 108 -12.23 -27.56 38.76
N ALA A 109 -13.23 -26.77 38.38
CA ALA A 109 -13.02 -25.66 37.48
C ALA A 109 -13.84 -24.43 37.87
N ALA A 110 -13.25 -23.26 37.65
CA ALA A 110 -13.90 -21.95 37.78
C ALA A 110 -13.86 -21.23 36.43
N THR A 111 -14.85 -20.39 36.14
CA THR A 111 -14.92 -19.61 34.89
C THR A 111 -15.40 -18.20 35.18
N MET A 112 -14.73 -17.22 34.56
CA MET A 112 -15.06 -15.81 34.67
C MET A 112 -15.02 -15.17 33.29
N HIS A 113 -15.86 -14.15 33.09
CA HIS A 113 -15.85 -13.31 31.90
C HIS A 113 -15.21 -11.97 32.24
N LEU A 114 -14.02 -11.72 31.70
CA LEU A 114 -13.32 -10.45 31.80
C LEU A 114 -13.77 -9.56 30.64
N THR A 115 -14.27 -8.36 30.92
CA THR A 115 -14.59 -7.38 29.87
C THR A 115 -13.51 -6.30 29.87
N LEU A 116 -12.91 -6.06 28.70
CA LEU A 116 -11.97 -4.95 28.47
C LEU A 116 -12.63 -3.93 27.54
N ASP A 117 -12.67 -2.68 27.96
CA ASP A 117 -13.19 -1.60 27.14
C ASP A 117 -12.08 -1.01 26.23
N LEU A 118 -12.50 -0.31 25.17
CA LEU A 118 -11.59 0.50 24.37
C LEU A 118 -11.11 1.70 25.20
N ALA A 119 -9.86 2.13 24.97
CA ALA A 119 -9.40 3.40 25.54
C ALA A 119 -10.24 4.56 24.97
N PRO A 120 -10.58 5.59 25.77
CA PRO A 120 -11.32 6.75 25.26
C PRO A 120 -10.58 7.41 24.08
N PRO A 121 -11.29 8.16 23.21
CA PRO A 121 -10.64 8.83 22.08
C PRO A 121 -9.68 9.89 22.61
N ALA A 122 -8.51 10.04 21.98
CA ALA A 122 -7.49 11.00 22.40
C ALA A 122 -6.94 11.76 21.19
N VAL A 123 -7.00 13.09 21.19
CA VAL A 123 -6.63 13.92 20.04
C VAL A 123 -5.15 14.32 20.03
N GLY A 124 -4.33 13.66 19.23
CA GLY A 124 -2.94 14.06 18.95
C GLY A 124 -2.84 15.22 17.95
N GLY A 125 -1.99 16.22 18.22
CA GLY A 125 -1.83 17.41 17.37
C GLY A 125 -2.66 18.62 17.83
N PRO A 126 -2.91 19.62 16.96
CA PRO A 126 -2.56 19.68 15.54
C PRO A 126 -1.05 19.80 15.30
N THR A 127 -0.56 19.17 14.23
CA THR A 127 0.84 19.17 13.82
C THR A 127 0.99 19.67 12.38
N PRO A 128 1.71 20.78 12.12
CA PRO A 128 2.34 21.66 13.11
C PRO A 128 1.30 22.40 13.98
N GLY A 129 1.70 22.86 15.17
CA GLY A 129 0.82 23.60 16.09
C GLY A 129 0.55 25.07 15.69
N SER A 130 1.19 25.55 14.62
CA SER A 130 0.93 26.85 14.02
C SER A 130 1.30 26.88 12.54
N LEU A 131 0.62 27.70 11.76
CA LEU A 131 0.92 27.96 10.35
C LEU A 131 1.27 29.44 10.12
N SER A 132 2.27 29.68 9.26
CA SER A 132 2.62 31.01 8.76
C SER A 132 2.50 31.01 7.24
N LEU A 133 1.59 31.81 6.73
CA LEU A 133 1.23 31.90 5.31
C LEU A 133 1.49 33.32 4.80
N ALA A 134 1.77 33.45 3.51
CA ALA A 134 1.95 34.75 2.85
C ALA A 134 1.24 34.77 1.50
N ALA A 135 0.55 35.88 1.21
CA ALA A 135 -0.17 36.07 -0.04
C ALA A 135 -0.20 37.54 -0.47
N LEU A 136 -0.41 37.77 -1.77
CA LEU A 136 -0.72 39.09 -2.29
C LEU A 136 -2.18 39.44 -2.00
N VAL A 137 -2.48 40.74 -1.81
CA VAL A 137 -3.86 41.22 -1.66
C VAL A 137 -4.73 40.74 -2.83
N GLY A 138 -5.85 40.08 -2.50
CA GLY A 138 -6.79 39.48 -3.45
C GLY A 138 -6.50 38.02 -3.81
N GLN A 139 -5.44 37.40 -3.29
CA GLN A 139 -5.11 36.00 -3.51
C GLN A 139 -5.45 35.13 -2.29
N SER A 140 -5.61 33.83 -2.53
CA SER A 140 -5.77 32.82 -1.49
C SER A 140 -4.50 31.94 -1.43
N VAL A 141 -4.14 31.51 -0.23
CA VAL A 141 -2.99 30.64 0.04
C VAL A 141 -3.39 29.48 0.93
N GLY A 142 -2.86 28.30 0.62
CA GLY A 142 -3.12 27.07 1.36
C GLY A 142 -2.04 26.73 2.38
N GLY A 143 -2.42 26.01 3.43
CA GLY A 143 -1.52 25.31 4.35
C GLY A 143 -2.17 24.01 4.82
N GLN A 144 -1.46 23.18 5.57
CA GLN A 144 -1.98 21.91 6.07
C GLN A 144 -1.53 21.65 7.49
N PHE A 145 -2.35 20.96 8.27
CA PHE A 145 -1.97 20.36 9.55
C PHE A 145 -2.60 18.99 9.70
N GLN A 146 -2.05 18.18 10.60
CA GLN A 146 -2.49 16.83 10.86
C GLN A 146 -3.00 16.67 12.29
N VAL A 147 -3.98 15.79 12.45
CA VAL A 147 -4.52 15.36 13.74
C VAL A 147 -4.53 13.84 13.77
N THR A 148 -4.10 13.25 14.87
CA THR A 148 -4.03 11.80 15.05
C THR A 148 -4.99 11.38 16.16
N ASN A 149 -5.67 10.23 16.03
CA ASN A 149 -6.38 9.64 17.15
C ASN A 149 -5.44 8.68 17.90
N GLU A 150 -4.94 9.13 19.05
CA GLU A 150 -4.05 8.37 19.94
C GLU A 150 -4.82 7.45 20.90
N GLY A 151 -6.17 7.52 20.89
CA GLY A 151 -7.06 6.73 21.73
C GLY A 151 -7.55 5.44 21.06
N GLY A 152 -8.42 4.69 21.76
CA GLY A 152 -8.97 3.41 21.27
C GLY A 152 -10.33 3.52 20.60
N GLU A 153 -11.18 4.45 21.04
CA GLU A 153 -12.47 4.75 20.44
C GLU A 153 -12.35 5.75 19.29
N VAL A 154 -13.41 5.88 18.48
CA VAL A 154 -13.45 6.81 17.35
C VAL A 154 -13.45 8.27 17.84
N LEU A 155 -12.48 9.05 17.35
CA LEU A 155 -12.40 10.49 17.58
C LEU A 155 -13.26 11.24 16.56
N SER A 156 -14.23 12.02 17.02
CA SER A 156 -15.02 12.94 16.20
C SER A 156 -14.43 14.34 16.30
N ILE A 157 -14.29 15.02 15.18
CA ILE A 157 -13.70 16.36 15.11
C ILE A 157 -14.60 17.27 14.28
N ASP A 158 -15.00 18.41 14.84
CA ASP A 158 -15.63 19.52 14.13
C ASP A 158 -14.66 20.72 14.09
N ALA A 159 -14.28 21.14 12.89
CA ALA A 159 -13.27 22.16 12.64
C ALA A 159 -13.91 23.46 12.10
N GLY A 160 -13.48 24.60 12.65
CA GLY A 160 -13.94 25.91 12.21
C GLY A 160 -12.88 27.00 12.34
N GLY A 161 -12.81 27.89 11.36
CA GLY A 161 -11.95 29.08 11.40
C GLY A 161 -12.58 30.23 12.19
N SER A 162 -11.76 30.99 12.91
CA SER A 162 -12.21 32.12 13.74
C SER A 162 -12.56 33.38 12.94
N ALA A 163 -12.29 33.41 11.64
CA ALA A 163 -12.43 34.59 10.80
C ALA A 163 -12.88 34.23 9.39
N ALA A 164 -13.60 35.12 8.72
CA ALA A 164 -14.13 34.89 7.36
C ALA A 164 -13.03 34.70 6.30
N TRP A 165 -11.82 35.19 6.54
CA TRP A 165 -10.68 34.99 5.66
C TRP A 165 -10.00 33.63 5.84
N LEU A 166 -10.36 32.85 6.87
CA LEU A 166 -9.69 31.61 7.26
C LEU A 166 -10.67 30.43 7.21
N GLY A 167 -10.49 29.54 6.24
CA GLY A 167 -11.25 28.31 6.08
C GLY A 167 -10.42 27.06 6.42
N VAL A 168 -11.12 25.98 6.76
CA VAL A 168 -10.56 24.65 7.00
C VAL A 168 -11.41 23.60 6.30
N SER A 169 -10.76 22.57 5.75
CA SER A 169 -11.43 21.43 5.10
C SER A 169 -10.72 20.12 5.49
N PRO A 170 -11.46 19.06 5.86
CA PRO A 170 -12.91 19.03 6.07
C PRO A 170 -13.32 19.83 7.32
N THR A 171 -14.57 20.29 7.38
CA THR A 171 -15.13 20.97 8.57
C THR A 171 -15.63 19.99 9.63
N SER A 172 -15.85 18.72 9.28
CA SER A 172 -16.13 17.65 10.24
C SER A 172 -15.60 16.32 9.73
N THR A 173 -15.16 15.47 10.66
CA THR A 173 -14.63 14.14 10.32
C THR A 173 -14.64 13.23 11.54
N THR A 174 -14.55 11.92 11.30
CA THR A 174 -14.30 10.92 12.33
C THR A 174 -13.01 10.18 12.01
N LEU A 175 -12.25 9.83 13.04
CA LEU A 175 -10.93 9.25 12.94
C LEU A 175 -10.88 7.98 13.79
N PRO A 176 -10.78 6.79 13.17
CA PRO A 176 -10.56 5.54 13.90
C PRO A 176 -9.28 5.58 14.74
N SER A 177 -9.18 4.68 15.72
CA SER A 177 -7.97 4.55 16.56
C SER A 177 -6.70 4.40 15.72
N GLY A 178 -5.63 5.10 16.12
CA GLY A 178 -4.32 5.06 15.48
C GLY A 178 -4.23 5.81 14.14
N GLN A 179 -5.34 6.27 13.58
CA GLN A 179 -5.35 6.94 12.28
C GLN A 179 -4.97 8.42 12.39
N THR A 180 -4.44 8.96 11.30
CA THR A 180 -4.08 10.38 11.16
C THR A 180 -4.89 11.02 10.03
N ARG A 181 -5.40 12.23 10.25
CA ARG A 181 -6.14 13.02 9.28
C ARG A 181 -5.44 14.33 8.98
N THR A 182 -5.24 14.63 7.70
CA THR A 182 -4.81 15.95 7.23
C THR A 182 -6.01 16.87 7.05
N PHE A 183 -5.85 18.10 7.49
CA PHE A 183 -6.78 19.21 7.30
C PHE A 183 -6.11 20.29 6.44
N ASP A 184 -6.78 20.69 5.37
CA ASP A 184 -6.39 21.79 4.52
C ASP A 184 -6.88 23.11 5.11
N VAL A 185 -5.99 24.09 5.15
CA VAL A 185 -6.26 25.46 5.58
C VAL A 185 -6.24 26.34 4.35
N ASN A 186 -7.28 27.13 4.14
CA ASN A 186 -7.33 28.13 3.06
C ASN A 186 -7.45 29.52 3.68
N ALA A 187 -6.49 30.40 3.40
CA ALA A 187 -6.47 31.77 3.88
C ALA A 187 -6.57 32.76 2.72
N THR A 188 -7.56 33.65 2.74
CA THR A 188 -7.79 34.66 1.70
C THR A 188 -7.30 36.03 2.14
N CYS A 189 -6.39 36.62 1.36
CA CYS A 189 -5.79 37.90 1.68
C CYS A 189 -6.67 39.08 1.25
N GLY A 190 -7.32 39.74 2.21
CA GLY A 190 -8.26 40.85 1.92
C GLY A 190 -7.61 42.24 1.82
N ALA A 191 -6.71 42.59 2.74
CA ALA A 191 -6.03 43.89 2.79
C ALA A 191 -4.58 43.72 3.25
N ALA A 192 -3.69 44.62 2.82
CA ALA A 192 -2.28 44.56 3.18
C ALA A 192 -2.09 44.71 4.71
N GLY A 193 -1.17 43.93 5.28
CA GLY A 193 -0.90 43.85 6.71
C GLY A 193 -0.88 42.41 7.23
N ASN A 194 -0.66 42.26 8.53
CA ASN A 194 -0.60 40.93 9.15
C ASN A 194 -1.94 40.63 9.84
N SER A 195 -2.48 39.44 9.57
CA SER A 195 -3.68 38.92 10.22
C SER A 195 -3.34 37.66 10.99
N THR A 196 -3.97 37.47 12.14
CA THR A 196 -3.86 36.24 12.93
C THR A 196 -5.25 35.69 13.18
N GLY A 197 -5.43 34.40 12.92
CA GLY A 197 -6.68 33.68 13.13
C GLY A 197 -6.40 32.34 13.79
N THR A 198 -7.45 31.71 14.28
CA THR A 198 -7.39 30.40 14.93
C THR A 198 -8.31 29.44 14.22
N ILE A 199 -7.85 28.23 13.95
CA ILE A 199 -8.72 27.10 13.62
C ILE A 199 -8.98 26.36 14.92
N THR A 200 -10.24 26.23 15.29
CA THR A 200 -10.69 25.51 16.48
C THR A 200 -11.21 24.14 16.04
N LEU A 201 -10.76 23.11 16.73
CA LEU A 201 -11.19 21.72 16.60
C LEU A 201 -11.97 21.37 17.87
N ALA A 202 -13.29 21.25 17.78
CA ALA A 202 -14.09 20.65 18.84
C ALA A 202 -14.00 19.13 18.70
N THR A 203 -13.72 18.42 19.79
CA THR A 203 -13.53 16.97 19.76
C THR A 203 -14.33 16.27 20.86
N ASN A 204 -14.52 14.95 20.72
CA ASN A 204 -15.05 14.09 21.77
C ASN A 204 -13.95 13.48 22.68
N ASP A 205 -12.69 13.95 22.61
CA ASP A 205 -11.66 13.60 23.60
C ASP A 205 -12.08 14.16 24.98
N PRO A 206 -12.23 13.31 26.01
CA PRO A 206 -12.68 13.74 27.34
C PRO A 206 -11.68 14.63 28.07
N GLU A 207 -10.39 14.54 27.74
CA GLU A 207 -9.32 15.39 28.29
C GLU A 207 -9.14 16.67 27.47
N ARG A 208 -9.38 16.62 26.16
CA ARG A 208 -9.18 17.74 25.22
C ARG A 208 -10.35 17.96 24.27
N SER A 209 -11.49 18.37 24.83
CA SER A 209 -12.71 18.68 24.07
C SER A 209 -12.57 19.84 23.08
N THR A 210 -11.49 20.63 23.16
CA THR A 210 -11.16 21.66 22.17
C THR A 210 -9.66 21.80 21.99
N VAL A 211 -9.20 21.80 20.74
CA VAL A 211 -7.80 22.05 20.36
C VAL A 211 -7.75 23.17 19.32
N SER A 212 -6.68 23.96 19.30
CA SER A 212 -6.57 25.14 18.45
C SER A 212 -5.26 25.17 17.68
N LEU A 213 -5.32 25.57 16.41
CA LEU A 213 -4.19 25.90 15.55
C LEU A 213 -4.15 27.41 15.32
N THR A 214 -3.01 28.06 15.60
CA THR A 214 -2.83 29.48 15.25
C THR A 214 -2.33 29.62 13.81
N VAL A 215 -2.97 30.50 13.03
CA VAL A 215 -2.60 30.81 11.64
C VAL A 215 -2.26 32.29 11.53
N ALA A 216 -1.02 32.59 11.15
CA ALA A 216 -0.56 33.93 10.79
C ALA A 216 -0.58 34.08 9.26
N LEU A 217 -1.19 35.15 8.76
CA LEU A 217 -1.22 35.51 7.35
C LEU A 217 -0.56 36.87 7.14
N GLU A 218 0.53 36.89 6.37
CA GLU A 218 1.16 38.12 5.88
C GLU A 218 0.58 38.50 4.51
N CYS A 219 -0.09 39.64 4.45
CA CYS A 219 -0.67 40.19 3.24
C CYS A 219 0.16 41.33 2.68
N THR A 220 0.71 41.15 1.48
CA THR A 220 1.50 42.19 0.80
C THR A 220 0.71 42.81 -0.36
N ALA A 221 0.76 44.15 -0.46
CA ALA A 221 0.17 44.83 -1.60
C ALA A 221 0.96 44.49 -2.87
N ALA A 222 0.25 44.30 -3.99
CA ALA A 222 0.93 44.14 -5.28
C ALA A 222 1.81 45.37 -5.55
N PRO A 223 3.05 45.19 -6.03
CA PRO A 223 3.88 46.33 -6.41
C PRO A 223 3.17 47.16 -7.48
N PRO A 224 3.33 48.50 -7.47
CA PRO A 224 2.74 49.33 -8.51
C PRO A 224 3.24 48.85 -9.87
N PRO A 225 2.39 48.85 -10.91
CA PRO A 225 2.83 48.49 -12.25
C PRO A 225 3.98 49.43 -12.65
N PRO A 226 5.03 48.90 -13.31
CA PRO A 226 6.12 49.74 -13.78
C PRO A 226 5.57 50.82 -14.73
N PRO A 227 6.17 52.04 -14.73
CA PRO A 227 5.74 53.09 -15.65
C PRO A 227 5.81 52.59 -17.10
N PRO A 228 4.86 53.00 -17.97
CA PRO A 228 4.88 52.59 -19.36
C PRO A 228 6.20 53.02 -20.00
N PRO A 229 6.88 52.13 -20.75
CA PRO A 229 8.10 52.49 -21.44
C PRO A 229 7.82 53.55 -22.52
N PRO A 230 8.80 54.41 -22.86
CA PRO A 230 8.68 55.34 -23.98
C PRO A 230 8.41 54.56 -25.29
N PRO A 231 7.71 55.18 -26.27
CA PRO A 231 7.39 54.51 -27.52
C PRO A 231 8.68 54.04 -28.22
N PRO A 232 8.78 52.76 -28.59
CA PRO A 232 9.98 52.24 -29.23
C PRO A 232 10.09 52.77 -30.68
N PRO A 233 11.32 52.91 -31.22
CA PRO A 233 11.51 52.90 -32.66
C PRO A 233 10.93 51.59 -33.26
N PRO A 234 10.59 51.55 -34.57
CA PRO A 234 9.97 50.38 -35.17
C PRO A 234 10.75 49.10 -34.82
N PRO A 235 10.05 48.04 -34.38
CA PRO A 235 10.73 46.89 -33.81
C PRO A 235 11.54 46.15 -34.89
N PRO A 236 12.79 45.75 -34.62
CA PRO A 236 13.34 44.58 -35.28
C PRO A 236 12.47 43.36 -34.93
N PRO A 237 12.42 42.33 -35.78
CA PRO A 237 11.60 41.15 -35.55
C PRO A 237 11.85 40.56 -34.14
N PRO A 238 10.80 40.05 -33.48
CA PRO A 238 10.92 39.55 -32.10
C PRO A 238 12.01 38.47 -32.01
N PRO A 239 12.83 38.47 -30.95
CA PRO A 239 13.66 37.31 -30.67
C PRO A 239 12.73 36.11 -30.42
N PRO A 240 13.08 34.92 -30.94
CA PRO A 240 12.26 33.74 -30.76
C PRO A 240 12.04 33.47 -29.27
N PRO A 241 10.88 32.87 -28.89
CA PRO A 241 10.66 32.41 -27.53
C PRO A 241 11.86 31.58 -27.06
N PRO A 242 12.23 31.60 -25.77
CA PRO A 242 13.22 30.66 -25.25
C PRO A 242 12.78 29.26 -25.72
N PRO A 243 13.68 28.48 -26.36
CA PRO A 243 13.28 27.21 -26.90
C PRO A 243 12.65 26.40 -25.75
N PRO A 244 11.52 25.71 -25.99
CA PRO A 244 11.11 24.66 -25.07
C PRO A 244 12.35 23.80 -24.75
N PRO A 245 12.50 23.26 -23.52
CA PRO A 245 13.52 22.23 -23.28
C PRO A 245 13.45 21.30 -24.48
N PRO A 246 14.59 21.04 -25.18
CA PRO A 246 14.56 20.52 -26.54
C PRO A 246 13.50 19.44 -26.57
N ALA A 247 12.42 19.72 -27.34
CA ALA A 247 11.35 18.76 -27.49
C ALA A 247 12.10 17.49 -27.86
N SER A 248 11.91 16.45 -27.05
CA SER A 248 12.44 15.16 -27.44
C SER A 248 12.05 14.95 -28.89
N GLU A 249 12.99 14.45 -29.69
CA GLU A 249 12.68 14.14 -31.07
C GLU A 249 11.63 13.02 -31.16
N TYR A 250 11.29 12.37 -30.04
CA TYR A 250 10.24 11.36 -29.94
C TYR A 250 8.86 11.96 -29.60
N GLU A 251 7.92 11.98 -30.56
CA GLU A 251 6.55 12.49 -30.43
C GLU A 251 5.50 11.39 -30.21
N ILE A 252 4.72 11.50 -29.13
CA ILE A 252 3.54 10.64 -28.94
C ILE A 252 2.27 11.44 -29.30
N ALA A 253 1.75 11.21 -30.50
CA ALA A 253 0.50 11.80 -30.96
C ALA A 253 -0.70 11.08 -30.33
N MET A 254 -1.71 11.84 -29.88
CA MET A 254 -2.92 11.27 -29.28
C MET A 254 -4.18 11.65 -30.05
N LEU A 255 -5.02 10.65 -30.33
CA LEU A 255 -6.38 10.86 -30.83
C LEU A 255 -7.39 10.42 -29.78
N PHE A 256 -8.37 11.26 -29.50
CA PHE A 256 -9.37 11.02 -28.47
C PHE A 256 -10.72 10.67 -29.10
N SER A 257 -11.43 9.69 -28.53
CA SER A 257 -12.80 9.35 -28.91
C SER A 257 -13.69 9.13 -27.69
N GLY A 258 -14.89 9.71 -27.71
CA GLY A 258 -15.85 9.67 -26.60
C GLY A 258 -16.23 11.06 -26.10
N THR A 259 -17.36 11.15 -25.41
CA THR A 259 -17.89 12.41 -24.84
C THR A 259 -17.30 12.77 -23.49
N ASP A 260 -16.63 11.82 -22.84
CA ASP A 260 -16.10 11.96 -21.47
C ASP A 260 -14.71 12.60 -21.41
N PHE A 261 -14.15 12.98 -22.56
CA PHE A 261 -12.92 13.77 -22.64
C PHE A 261 -13.22 15.26 -22.45
N THR A 262 -13.18 15.70 -21.19
CA THR A 262 -13.10 17.13 -20.87
C THR A 262 -11.70 17.67 -21.21
N PRO A 263 -11.53 19.00 -21.39
CA PRO A 263 -10.20 19.58 -21.59
C PRO A 263 -9.20 19.23 -20.49
N ALA A 264 -9.68 19.10 -19.24
CA ALA A 264 -8.84 18.70 -18.10
C ALA A 264 -8.35 17.24 -18.24
N ARG A 265 -9.24 16.31 -18.63
CA ARG A 265 -8.86 14.92 -18.87
C ARG A 265 -7.90 14.77 -20.03
N GLN A 266 -8.15 15.48 -21.14
CA GLN A 266 -7.23 15.50 -22.27
C GLN A 266 -5.84 16.00 -21.86
N ALA A 267 -5.76 17.02 -21.00
CA ALA A 267 -4.49 17.52 -20.49
C ALA A 267 -3.72 16.45 -19.68
N VAL A 268 -4.38 15.60 -18.90
CA VAL A 268 -3.73 14.49 -18.17
C VAL A 268 -3.14 13.47 -19.14
N PHE A 269 -3.88 13.11 -20.20
CA PHE A 269 -3.42 12.14 -21.19
C PHE A 269 -2.22 12.68 -21.98
N LEU A 270 -2.31 13.93 -22.44
CA LEU A 270 -1.21 14.61 -23.12
C LEU A 270 0.02 14.78 -22.21
N ALA A 271 -0.18 15.02 -20.92
CA ALA A 271 0.92 15.08 -19.95
C ALA A 271 1.61 13.72 -19.78
N ALA A 272 0.86 12.62 -19.76
CA ALA A 272 1.42 11.27 -19.69
C ALA A 272 2.20 10.90 -20.97
N ALA A 273 1.67 11.27 -22.14
CA ALA A 273 2.40 11.15 -23.41
C ALA A 273 3.70 11.97 -23.39
N ALA A 274 3.64 13.22 -22.95
CA ALA A 274 4.82 14.08 -22.81
C ALA A 274 5.84 13.50 -21.81
N ARG A 275 5.39 12.85 -20.72
CA ARG A 275 6.27 12.21 -19.74
C ARG A 275 7.09 11.07 -20.36
N TRP A 276 6.51 10.27 -21.25
CA TRP A 276 7.26 9.27 -22.01
C TRP A 276 8.23 9.91 -23.01
N SER A 277 7.81 10.95 -23.72
CA SER A 277 8.68 11.73 -24.61
C SER A 277 9.84 12.40 -23.86
N GLU A 278 9.72 12.73 -22.57
CA GLU A 278 10.89 13.21 -21.81
C GLU A 278 11.97 12.14 -21.64
N VAL A 279 11.57 10.87 -21.52
CA VAL A 279 12.48 9.74 -21.26
C VAL A 279 13.02 9.14 -22.55
N ILE A 280 12.20 9.02 -23.59
CA ILE A 280 12.59 8.52 -24.90
C ILE A 280 13.01 9.73 -25.72
N VAL A 281 14.28 9.82 -26.13
CA VAL A 281 14.86 11.04 -26.71
C VAL A 281 15.31 10.90 -28.16
N GLY A 282 15.25 9.71 -28.74
CA GLY A 282 15.65 9.49 -30.12
C GLY A 282 14.46 9.43 -31.07
N ASP A 283 14.59 10.16 -32.17
CA ASP A 283 13.68 10.18 -33.32
C ASP A 283 13.53 8.80 -33.98
N LEU A 284 12.33 8.47 -34.43
CA LEU A 284 12.03 7.36 -35.32
C LEU A 284 11.44 7.89 -36.64
N PRO A 285 11.74 7.24 -37.78
CA PRO A 285 11.26 7.72 -39.07
C PRO A 285 9.73 7.86 -39.13
N ASN A 286 9.26 8.94 -39.73
CA ASN A 286 7.85 9.16 -40.03
C ASN A 286 7.26 8.03 -40.89
N VAL A 287 6.12 7.45 -40.50
CA VAL A 287 5.47 6.34 -41.23
C VAL A 287 4.04 6.74 -41.66
N PRO A 288 3.67 6.58 -42.95
CA PRO A 288 2.29 6.79 -43.40
C PRO A 288 1.32 5.82 -42.72
N ILE A 289 0.17 6.34 -42.27
CA ILE A 289 -0.89 5.54 -41.64
C ILE A 289 -2.22 5.76 -42.35
N THR A 290 -2.86 4.67 -42.75
CA THR A 290 -4.15 4.69 -43.44
C THR A 290 -5.31 4.73 -42.45
N GLN A 291 -6.47 5.22 -42.90
CA GLN A 291 -7.70 5.15 -42.12
C GLN A 291 -8.07 3.71 -41.73
N GLN A 292 -7.77 2.72 -42.60
CA GLN A 292 -8.05 1.32 -42.33
C GLN A 292 -7.26 0.78 -41.13
N GLN A 293 -5.97 1.13 -41.01
CA GLN A 293 -5.11 0.73 -39.89
C GLN A 293 -5.55 1.35 -38.57
N VAL A 294 -5.96 2.62 -38.59
CA VAL A 294 -6.53 3.28 -37.40
C VAL A 294 -7.84 2.59 -36.97
N THR A 295 -8.72 2.28 -37.92
CA THR A 295 -9.99 1.61 -37.63
C THR A 295 -9.81 0.16 -37.16
N SER A 296 -8.83 -0.60 -37.67
CA SER A 296 -8.54 -1.96 -37.19
C SER A 296 -7.88 -1.97 -35.81
N CYS A 297 -7.10 -0.93 -35.49
CA CYS A 297 -6.49 -0.75 -34.17
C CYS A 297 -7.51 -0.37 -33.08
N ALA A 298 -8.56 0.38 -33.42
CA ALA A 298 -9.59 0.73 -32.45
C ALA A 298 -10.52 -0.46 -32.14
N LEU A 299 -10.74 -0.76 -30.85
CA LEU A 299 -11.78 -1.71 -30.43
C LEU A 299 -13.18 -1.08 -30.45
N ALA A 300 -13.24 0.21 -30.17
CA ALA A 300 -14.42 1.04 -30.19
C ALA A 300 -14.01 2.50 -30.38
N GLY A 301 -14.97 3.36 -30.73
CA GLY A 301 -14.73 4.76 -31.03
C GLY A 301 -14.52 5.04 -32.52
N SER A 302 -14.65 6.31 -32.87
CA SER A 302 -14.37 6.81 -34.22
C SER A 302 -13.13 7.69 -34.16
N PHE A 303 -12.13 7.32 -34.95
CA PHE A 303 -10.83 8.00 -35.04
C PHE A 303 -10.54 8.30 -36.50
N VAL A 304 -9.97 9.46 -36.77
CA VAL A 304 -9.57 9.87 -38.12
C VAL A 304 -8.06 9.79 -38.22
N SER A 305 -7.56 9.10 -39.24
CA SER A 305 -6.11 9.00 -39.48
C SER A 305 -5.48 10.38 -39.70
N PRO A 306 -4.32 10.67 -39.08
CA PRO A 306 -3.53 11.88 -39.35
C PRO A 306 -2.78 11.82 -40.69
N GLY A 307 -2.78 10.68 -41.39
CA GLY A 307 -2.08 10.46 -42.66
C GLY A 307 -0.65 9.99 -42.49
N SER A 308 0.09 10.52 -41.51
CA SER A 308 1.41 10.03 -41.09
C SER A 308 1.55 10.09 -39.57
N VAL A 309 2.42 9.24 -39.04
CA VAL A 309 2.78 9.18 -37.62
C VAL A 309 4.25 9.49 -37.50
N ASP A 310 4.57 10.53 -36.72
CA ASP A 310 5.89 10.71 -36.14
C ASP A 310 5.94 9.87 -34.86
N ASP A 311 6.96 9.02 -34.73
CA ASP A 311 7.19 8.05 -33.64
C ASP A 311 6.04 7.11 -33.23
N LEU A 312 5.02 7.60 -32.52
CA LEU A 312 3.94 6.79 -31.97
C LEU A 312 2.59 7.50 -32.03
N LEU A 313 1.58 6.81 -32.57
CA LEU A 313 0.18 7.23 -32.50
C LEU A 313 -0.58 6.41 -31.46
N VAL A 314 -1.24 7.09 -30.52
CA VAL A 314 -2.08 6.48 -29.49
C VAL A 314 -3.54 6.85 -29.70
N LEU A 315 -4.37 5.82 -29.84
CA LEU A 315 -5.83 5.95 -29.88
C LEU A 315 -6.38 5.79 -28.46
N ALA A 316 -6.89 6.87 -27.89
CA ALA A 316 -7.41 6.90 -26.53
C ALA A 316 -8.94 6.98 -26.51
N ARG A 317 -9.56 6.08 -25.75
CA ARG A 317 -11.01 6.07 -25.51
C ARG A 317 -11.32 6.11 -24.02
N ILE A 318 -12.41 6.79 -23.66
CA ILE A 318 -13.10 6.59 -22.39
C ILE A 318 -14.48 5.99 -22.73
N GLY A 319 -14.80 4.84 -22.13
CA GLY A 319 -16.04 4.13 -22.41
C GLY A 319 -16.29 3.00 -21.42
N PRO A 320 -17.47 2.36 -21.47
CA PRO A 320 -17.78 1.27 -20.55
C PRO A 320 -16.94 0.03 -20.88
N ILE A 321 -16.30 -0.57 -19.86
CA ILE A 321 -15.57 -1.83 -19.99
C ILE A 321 -16.31 -2.95 -19.27
N ASP A 322 -16.38 -2.90 -17.94
CA ASP A 322 -17.04 -3.92 -17.12
C ASP A 322 -17.69 -3.40 -15.84
N GLY A 323 -17.69 -2.08 -15.66
CA GLY A 323 -18.34 -1.39 -14.55
C GLY A 323 -17.42 -1.23 -13.34
N LYS A 324 -17.88 -0.45 -12.37
CA LYS A 324 -17.04 0.07 -11.28
C LYS A 324 -16.23 -1.00 -10.53
N GLY A 325 -14.92 -0.80 -10.42
CA GLY A 325 -14.03 -1.47 -9.48
C GLY A 325 -13.35 -2.74 -9.99
N ASN A 326 -13.47 -3.06 -11.27
CA ASN A 326 -12.83 -4.23 -11.89
C ASN A 326 -11.67 -3.80 -12.82
N VAL A 327 -11.95 -3.57 -14.11
CA VAL A 327 -10.93 -3.20 -15.10
C VAL A 327 -10.81 -1.68 -15.18
N LEU A 328 -9.72 -1.13 -14.64
CA LEU A 328 -9.43 0.31 -14.74
C LEU A 328 -9.16 0.77 -16.17
N GLY A 329 -8.49 -0.07 -16.95
CA GLY A 329 -8.04 0.23 -18.29
C GLY A 329 -7.54 -1.01 -19.02
N ARG A 330 -7.41 -0.89 -20.34
CA ARG A 330 -6.78 -1.88 -21.20
C ARG A 330 -5.99 -1.21 -22.30
N ALA A 331 -4.78 -1.70 -22.57
CA ALA A 331 -3.95 -1.23 -23.67
C ALA A 331 -3.55 -2.36 -24.61
N ARG A 332 -3.09 -1.95 -25.79
CA ARG A 332 -2.39 -2.83 -26.74
C ARG A 332 -1.51 -2.05 -27.69
N THR A 333 -0.42 -2.69 -28.09
CA THR A 333 0.30 -2.33 -29.31
C THR A 333 -0.44 -2.94 -30.50
N CYS A 334 -0.91 -2.11 -31.43
CA CYS A 334 -1.62 -2.59 -32.62
C CYS A 334 -0.67 -2.91 -33.76
N TYR A 335 0.23 -1.97 -34.05
CA TYR A 335 1.21 -2.10 -35.12
C TYR A 335 2.60 -1.71 -34.63
N THR A 336 3.58 -2.51 -35.03
CA THR A 336 5.01 -2.26 -34.82
C THR A 336 5.68 -1.86 -36.13
N ARG A 337 6.82 -1.21 -36.00
CA ARG A 337 7.73 -0.86 -37.10
C ARG A 337 8.46 -2.14 -37.49
N SER A 338 8.41 -2.53 -38.76
CA SER A 338 9.22 -3.68 -39.21
C SER A 338 10.72 -3.36 -39.20
N GLY A 339 11.09 -2.10 -39.46
CA GLY A 339 12.38 -1.51 -39.11
C GLY A 339 12.50 -1.10 -37.63
N SER A 340 13.66 -0.59 -37.23
CA SER A 340 13.90 -0.10 -35.85
C SER A 340 13.69 -1.16 -34.75
N LYS A 341 13.92 -2.45 -35.03
CA LYS A 341 13.77 -3.55 -34.06
C LYS A 341 12.35 -3.83 -33.57
N GLY A 342 11.28 -3.49 -34.30
CA GLY A 342 9.93 -3.85 -33.83
C GLY A 342 9.31 -2.85 -32.85
N LEU A 343 9.86 -1.63 -32.74
CA LEU A 343 9.29 -0.61 -31.85
C LEU A 343 7.88 -0.20 -32.27
N SER A 344 7.08 0.23 -31.31
CA SER A 344 5.66 0.53 -31.50
C SER A 344 5.45 1.69 -32.46
N LEU A 345 4.38 1.59 -33.27
CA LEU A 345 3.96 2.64 -34.22
C LEU A 345 2.55 3.15 -33.93
N LEU A 346 1.65 2.24 -33.59
CA LEU A 346 0.25 2.56 -33.34
C LEU A 346 -0.27 1.68 -32.20
N GLY A 347 -0.84 2.29 -31.18
CA GLY A 347 -1.48 1.61 -30.05
C GLY A 347 -2.88 2.12 -29.77
N TYR A 348 -3.60 1.33 -28.98
CA TYR A 348 -4.94 1.65 -28.51
C TYR A 348 -5.00 1.42 -27.02
N PHE A 349 -5.61 2.35 -26.29
CA PHE A 349 -6.06 2.05 -24.94
C PHE A 349 -7.42 2.67 -24.64
N GLU A 350 -8.05 2.08 -23.63
CA GLU A 350 -9.38 2.47 -23.17
C GLU A 350 -9.44 2.42 -21.65
N LEU A 351 -9.97 3.47 -21.03
CA LEU A 351 -10.29 3.50 -19.60
C LEU A 351 -11.79 3.31 -19.36
N ASP A 352 -12.13 2.64 -18.26
CA ASP A 352 -13.53 2.49 -17.86
C ASP A 352 -14.11 3.84 -17.39
N VAL A 353 -15.17 4.26 -18.05
CA VAL A 353 -15.93 5.46 -17.71
C VAL A 353 -16.50 5.41 -16.28
N ASP A 354 -16.77 4.22 -15.75
CA ASP A 354 -17.33 4.05 -14.41
C ASP A 354 -16.26 4.21 -13.30
N ASP A 355 -14.97 4.08 -13.63
CA ASP A 355 -13.85 4.17 -12.68
C ASP A 355 -13.06 5.49 -12.79
N ILE A 356 -13.19 6.21 -13.91
CA ILE A 356 -12.41 7.43 -14.16
C ILE A 356 -12.58 8.48 -13.04
N GLY A 357 -13.79 8.63 -12.48
CA GLY A 357 -14.03 9.57 -11.39
C GLY A 357 -13.30 9.20 -10.09
N THR A 358 -13.12 7.91 -9.82
CA THR A 358 -12.35 7.42 -8.67
C THR A 358 -10.85 7.55 -8.92
N LEU A 359 -10.38 7.30 -10.14
CA LEU A 359 -9.00 7.56 -10.52
C LEU A 359 -8.63 9.05 -10.40
N GLU A 360 -9.56 9.95 -10.76
CA GLU A 360 -9.39 11.40 -10.57
C GLU A 360 -9.37 11.77 -9.08
N SER A 361 -10.34 11.29 -8.29
CA SER A 361 -10.44 11.66 -6.87
C SER A 361 -9.24 11.20 -6.04
N ASN A 362 -8.64 10.07 -6.43
CA ASN A 362 -7.52 9.48 -5.70
C ASN A 362 -6.15 9.86 -6.32
N GLY A 363 -6.13 10.76 -7.31
CA GLY A 363 -4.89 11.23 -7.95
C GLY A 363 -4.16 10.18 -8.80
N ARG A 364 -4.84 9.10 -9.18
CA ARG A 364 -4.28 7.93 -9.87
C ARG A 364 -4.39 8.00 -11.40
N LEU A 365 -5.27 8.87 -11.93
CA LEU A 365 -5.53 8.93 -13.37
C LEU A 365 -4.26 9.13 -14.20
N PHE A 366 -3.36 10.02 -13.79
CA PHE A 366 -2.11 10.26 -14.51
C PHE A 366 -1.23 9.01 -14.56
N GLY A 367 -1.03 8.33 -13.42
CA GLY A 367 -0.20 7.13 -13.34
C GLY A 367 -0.75 5.97 -14.15
N VAL A 368 -2.09 5.77 -14.13
CA VAL A 368 -2.74 4.74 -14.96
C VAL A 368 -2.58 5.05 -16.44
N VAL A 369 -2.84 6.29 -16.90
CA VAL A 369 -2.64 6.64 -18.32
C VAL A 369 -1.18 6.48 -18.73
N LEU A 370 -0.24 6.86 -17.85
CA LEU A 370 1.19 6.68 -18.10
C LEU A 370 1.55 5.18 -18.25
N HIS A 371 1.01 4.33 -17.39
CA HIS A 371 1.18 2.88 -17.42
C HIS A 371 0.65 2.25 -18.73
N GLU A 372 -0.57 2.60 -19.14
CA GLU A 372 -1.17 2.08 -20.38
C GLU A 372 -0.36 2.47 -21.63
N ILE A 373 0.19 3.69 -21.66
CA ILE A 373 1.10 4.11 -22.74
C ILE A 373 2.41 3.28 -22.69
N GLY A 374 2.87 2.86 -21.50
CA GLY A 374 3.99 1.95 -21.34
C GLY A 374 3.77 0.60 -22.06
N HIS A 375 2.59 0.00 -21.90
CA HIS A 375 2.25 -1.22 -22.65
C HIS A 375 2.20 -0.99 -24.16
N ILE A 376 1.69 0.16 -24.60
CA ILE A 376 1.71 0.58 -26.01
C ILE A 376 3.14 0.77 -26.52
N LEU A 377 4.08 1.20 -25.68
CA LEU A 377 5.50 1.29 -26.04
C LEU A 377 6.19 -0.08 -26.13
N GLY A 378 5.47 -1.15 -25.79
CA GLY A 378 5.93 -2.53 -25.85
C GLY A 378 6.51 -3.06 -24.54
N LEU A 379 6.26 -2.38 -23.41
CA LEU A 379 6.56 -2.92 -22.08
C LEU A 379 5.51 -3.96 -21.70
N ASN A 380 5.53 -5.10 -22.37
CA ASN A 380 4.61 -6.21 -22.14
C ASN A 380 5.29 -7.55 -22.51
N GLY A 381 4.75 -8.67 -22.01
CA GLY A 381 5.40 -9.97 -22.13
C GLY A 381 5.52 -10.49 -23.56
N THR A 382 4.59 -10.12 -24.44
CA THR A 382 4.62 -10.52 -25.87
C THR A 382 5.80 -9.85 -26.56
N THR A 383 5.93 -8.53 -26.42
CA THR A 383 7.02 -7.78 -27.02
C THR A 383 8.36 -8.20 -26.40
N TRP A 384 8.45 -8.37 -25.08
CA TRP A 384 9.69 -8.86 -24.45
C TRP A 384 10.10 -10.25 -24.95
N HIS A 385 9.14 -11.16 -25.14
CA HIS A 385 9.41 -12.47 -25.72
C HIS A 385 9.94 -12.37 -27.16
N ASN A 386 9.31 -11.54 -27.99
CA ASN A 386 9.71 -11.33 -29.39
C ASN A 386 11.12 -10.71 -29.51
N HIS A 387 11.52 -9.87 -28.55
CA HIS A 387 12.87 -9.30 -28.47
C HIS A 387 13.90 -10.25 -27.79
N GLY A 388 13.48 -11.42 -27.30
CA GLY A 388 14.36 -12.33 -26.55
C GLY A 388 14.75 -11.81 -25.16
N LEU A 389 13.96 -10.88 -24.60
CA LEU A 389 14.19 -10.19 -23.33
C LEU A 389 13.42 -10.80 -22.15
N LEU A 390 12.63 -11.85 -22.39
CA LEU A 390 11.87 -12.55 -21.36
C LEU A 390 12.31 -14.02 -21.25
N ALA A 391 12.70 -14.43 -20.05
CA ALA A 391 12.95 -15.82 -19.69
C ALA A 391 11.99 -16.28 -18.60
N GLN A 392 11.67 -17.57 -18.63
CA GLN A 392 10.67 -18.18 -17.75
C GLN A 392 10.98 -19.66 -17.55
N ASN A 393 10.52 -20.23 -16.43
CA ASN A 393 10.78 -21.63 -16.07
C ASN A 393 9.91 -22.66 -16.82
N THR A 394 8.95 -22.19 -17.63
CA THR A 394 8.09 -23.03 -18.47
C THR A 394 8.04 -22.50 -19.91
N SER A 395 7.38 -23.24 -20.80
CA SER A 395 7.24 -22.84 -22.21
C SER A 395 6.18 -21.74 -22.44
N ALA A 396 5.37 -21.41 -21.43
CA ALA A 396 4.28 -20.45 -21.57
C ALA A 396 4.02 -19.69 -20.27
N CYS A 397 3.86 -18.37 -20.39
CA CYS A 397 3.64 -17.44 -19.28
C CYS A 397 2.41 -17.78 -18.44
N SER A 398 1.36 -18.34 -19.05
CA SER A 398 0.16 -18.77 -18.32
C SER A 398 0.43 -19.85 -17.26
N THR A 399 1.55 -20.57 -17.40
CA THR A 399 1.96 -21.68 -16.51
C THR A 399 3.30 -21.42 -15.82
N ALA A 400 3.93 -20.28 -16.06
CA ALA A 400 5.19 -19.92 -15.41
C ALA A 400 4.96 -19.69 -13.91
N THR A 401 5.89 -20.17 -13.10
CA THR A 401 5.96 -19.87 -11.66
C THR A 401 7.24 -19.12 -11.29
N ALA A 402 8.05 -18.78 -12.30
CA ALA A 402 9.17 -17.88 -12.22
C ALA A 402 9.45 -17.32 -13.62
N ALA A 403 9.52 -15.99 -13.72
CA ALA A 403 9.86 -15.26 -14.93
C ALA A 403 10.80 -14.10 -14.57
N TRP A 404 11.68 -13.74 -15.50
CA TRP A 404 12.61 -12.65 -15.31
C TRP A 404 12.97 -11.99 -16.64
N PHE A 405 13.23 -10.70 -16.57
CA PHE A 405 13.68 -9.91 -17.71
C PHE A 405 15.20 -10.06 -17.88
N THR A 406 15.64 -10.30 -19.11
CA THR A 406 17.03 -10.65 -19.44
C THR A 406 17.82 -9.49 -20.05
N GLY A 407 17.17 -8.35 -20.29
CA GLY A 407 17.84 -7.15 -20.79
C GLY A 407 18.92 -6.64 -19.84
N THR A 408 20.08 -6.32 -20.40
CA THR A 408 21.28 -5.99 -19.61
C THR A 408 21.16 -4.63 -18.94
N ASN A 409 20.53 -3.65 -19.61
CA ASN A 409 20.41 -2.31 -19.08
C ASN A 409 19.44 -2.25 -17.89
N ALA A 410 18.24 -2.82 -18.04
CA ALA A 410 17.26 -2.91 -16.96
C ALA A 410 17.80 -3.71 -15.77
N ALA A 411 18.41 -4.88 -16.03
CA ALA A 411 19.00 -5.71 -14.99
C ALA A 411 20.13 -4.98 -14.23
N THR A 412 20.92 -4.16 -14.91
CA THR A 412 21.96 -3.34 -14.26
C THR A 412 21.35 -2.32 -13.31
N GLN A 413 20.26 -1.65 -13.71
CA GLN A 413 19.57 -0.69 -12.82
C GLN A 413 18.91 -1.39 -11.65
N TRP A 414 18.34 -2.58 -11.87
CA TRP A 414 17.75 -3.40 -10.81
C TRP A 414 18.79 -3.81 -9.77
N VAL A 415 19.90 -4.42 -10.19
CA VAL A 415 20.98 -4.84 -9.28
C VAL A 415 21.56 -3.63 -8.53
N ALA A 416 21.68 -2.48 -9.18
CA ALA A 416 22.15 -1.26 -8.53
C ALA A 416 21.18 -0.75 -7.45
N ALA A 417 19.88 -0.94 -7.64
CA ALA A 417 18.84 -0.47 -6.73
C ALA A 417 18.53 -1.46 -5.59
N SER A 418 18.55 -2.77 -5.86
CA SER A 418 18.14 -3.82 -4.91
C SER A 418 19.28 -4.67 -4.37
N GLY A 419 20.41 -4.77 -5.11
CA GLY A 419 21.48 -5.73 -4.84
C GLY A 419 21.12 -7.19 -5.18
N VAL A 420 19.96 -7.43 -5.81
CA VAL A 420 19.42 -8.76 -6.12
C VAL A 420 19.40 -8.98 -7.63
N ALA A 421 19.54 -10.23 -8.07
CA ALA A 421 19.38 -10.66 -9.47
C ALA A 421 18.70 -12.05 -9.51
N PRO A 422 17.96 -12.38 -10.59
CA PRO A 422 17.65 -11.56 -11.77
C PRO A 422 16.57 -10.49 -11.50
N LEU A 423 16.22 -9.66 -12.50
CA LEU A 423 15.09 -8.71 -12.45
C LEU A 423 13.77 -9.50 -12.59
N PRO A 424 12.97 -9.62 -11.51
CA PRO A 424 11.79 -10.46 -11.53
C PRO A 424 10.66 -9.83 -12.36
N VAL A 425 9.90 -10.70 -13.03
CA VAL A 425 8.73 -10.37 -13.83
C VAL A 425 7.54 -11.11 -13.23
N GLU A 426 6.39 -10.45 -13.21
CA GLU A 426 5.19 -10.94 -12.53
C GLU A 426 4.78 -12.34 -13.02
N THR A 427 4.51 -13.25 -12.08
CA THR A 427 4.06 -14.62 -12.38
C THR A 427 2.72 -14.98 -11.76
N ASP A 428 2.14 -14.08 -10.98
CA ASP A 428 0.83 -14.18 -10.38
C ASP A 428 -0.21 -13.33 -11.12
N GLY A 429 -1.47 -13.46 -10.71
CA GLY A 429 -2.58 -12.80 -11.40
C GLY A 429 -3.03 -13.50 -12.70
N GLY A 430 -3.64 -12.71 -13.59
CA GLY A 430 -4.34 -13.17 -14.80
C GLY A 430 -3.49 -13.05 -16.05
N ALA A 431 -4.03 -13.41 -17.22
CA ALA A 431 -3.29 -13.39 -18.49
C ALA A 431 -2.81 -11.98 -18.92
N GLY A 432 -3.48 -10.91 -18.48
CA GLY A 432 -3.01 -9.54 -18.69
C GLY A 432 -2.01 -9.06 -17.64
N THR A 433 -1.89 -9.74 -16.49
CA THR A 433 -0.92 -9.37 -15.45
C THR A 433 0.39 -10.15 -15.64
N LYS A 434 0.31 -11.48 -15.75
CA LYS A 434 1.46 -12.38 -15.85
C LYS A 434 2.37 -12.04 -17.01
N CYS A 435 3.68 -12.07 -16.77
CA CYS A 435 4.75 -11.82 -17.72
C CYS A 435 4.78 -10.43 -18.38
N SER A 436 3.84 -9.55 -18.06
CA SER A 436 3.70 -8.26 -18.74
C SER A 436 3.91 -7.07 -17.80
N HIS A 437 4.20 -7.37 -16.54
CA HIS A 437 4.46 -6.43 -15.47
C HIS A 437 5.72 -6.81 -14.74
N TRP A 438 6.34 -5.84 -14.07
CA TRP A 438 7.32 -6.16 -13.05
C TRP A 438 6.65 -6.87 -11.88
N ASP A 439 7.42 -7.76 -11.25
CA ASP A 439 6.98 -8.45 -10.04
C ASP A 439 6.73 -7.43 -8.92
N GLU A 440 5.48 -7.38 -8.46
CA GLU A 440 5.02 -6.38 -7.50
C GLU A 440 5.62 -6.56 -6.10
N ASP A 441 5.88 -7.79 -5.67
CA ASP A 441 6.51 -8.09 -4.37
C ASP A 441 7.95 -7.57 -4.31
N ALA A 442 8.57 -7.37 -5.47
CA ALA A 442 9.93 -6.87 -5.61
C ALA A 442 10.01 -5.38 -5.96
N LEU A 443 9.09 -4.86 -6.78
CA LEU A 443 9.12 -3.48 -7.29
C LEU A 443 8.03 -2.58 -6.69
N GLY A 444 7.11 -3.08 -5.88
CA GLY A 444 6.14 -2.28 -5.13
C GLY A 444 5.34 -1.32 -6.03
N SER A 445 5.50 -0.01 -5.80
CA SER A 445 4.79 1.05 -6.54
C SER A 445 5.51 1.57 -7.79
N GLU A 446 6.38 0.77 -8.41
CA GLU A 446 6.93 1.08 -9.73
C GLU A 446 5.81 1.18 -10.78
N LEU A 447 5.97 2.09 -11.75
CA LEU A 447 4.95 2.39 -12.75
C LEU A 447 4.35 1.15 -13.43
N MET A 448 5.18 0.16 -13.82
CA MET A 448 4.79 -1.00 -14.64
C MET A 448 4.60 -2.28 -13.80
N THR A 449 4.30 -2.18 -12.50
CA THR A 449 3.75 -3.31 -11.73
C THR A 449 2.27 -3.49 -12.02
N GLY A 450 1.69 -4.66 -11.70
CA GLY A 450 0.29 -5.00 -11.97
C GLY A 450 -0.75 -4.23 -11.14
N TRP A 451 -0.34 -3.20 -10.40
CA TRP A 451 -1.15 -2.50 -9.41
C TRP A 451 -0.92 -0.98 -9.45
N ALA A 452 -2.01 -0.21 -9.46
CA ALA A 452 -1.97 1.23 -9.30
C ALA A 452 -1.87 1.61 -7.81
N SER A 453 -0.65 1.68 -7.29
CA SER A 453 -0.33 1.96 -5.88
C SER A 453 0.73 3.06 -5.71
N GLY A 454 0.96 3.53 -4.47
CA GLY A 454 2.03 4.47 -4.11
C GLY A 454 2.06 5.76 -4.93
N ALA A 455 3.13 6.05 -5.68
CA ALA A 455 3.19 7.18 -6.61
C ALA A 455 3.38 6.76 -8.09
N MET A 456 3.38 5.45 -8.39
CA MET A 456 3.58 4.88 -9.74
C MET A 456 4.81 5.48 -10.45
N GLN A 457 5.98 5.31 -9.83
CA GLN A 457 7.20 6.01 -10.27
C GLN A 457 7.79 5.37 -11.53
N LEU A 458 8.10 6.18 -12.56
CA LEU A 458 8.79 5.73 -13.77
C LEU A 458 10.28 5.53 -13.46
N SER A 459 10.65 4.33 -13.04
CA SER A 459 11.99 4.05 -12.54
C SER A 459 13.04 3.92 -13.64
N ARG A 460 14.31 4.05 -13.26
CA ARG A 460 15.46 3.73 -14.15
C ARG A 460 15.44 2.29 -14.65
N ILE A 461 14.75 1.37 -13.96
CA ILE A 461 14.61 -0.03 -14.38
C ILE A 461 13.73 -0.11 -15.63
N THR A 462 12.55 0.52 -15.60
CA THR A 462 11.65 0.63 -16.76
C THR A 462 12.29 1.39 -17.92
N VAL A 463 13.00 2.49 -17.64
CA VAL A 463 13.79 3.19 -18.67
C VAL A 463 14.87 2.28 -19.27
N GLY A 464 15.49 1.42 -18.45
CA GLY A 464 16.43 0.40 -18.90
C GLY A 464 15.79 -0.63 -19.83
N ALA A 465 14.56 -1.05 -19.57
CA ALA A 465 13.85 -2.01 -20.41
C ALA A 465 13.55 -1.42 -21.80
N LEU A 466 13.16 -0.15 -21.88
CA LEU A 466 13.02 0.56 -23.16
C LEU A 466 14.35 0.60 -23.94
N HIS A 467 15.46 0.87 -23.25
CA HIS A 467 16.79 0.86 -23.87
C HIS A 467 17.16 -0.54 -24.40
N ASP A 468 16.88 -1.60 -23.64
CA ASP A 468 17.10 -2.98 -24.07
C ASP A 468 16.25 -3.36 -25.29
N MET A 469 15.03 -2.81 -25.40
CA MET A 469 14.17 -2.99 -26.58
C MET A 469 14.68 -2.23 -27.81
N GLY A 470 15.42 -1.14 -27.62
CA GLY A 470 16.06 -0.38 -28.70
C GLY A 470 15.68 1.09 -28.79
N TYR A 471 14.88 1.61 -27.85
CA TYR A 471 14.66 3.05 -27.74
C TYR A 471 15.94 3.76 -27.32
N VAL A 472 16.14 4.98 -27.82
CA VAL A 472 17.17 5.87 -27.29
C VAL A 472 16.57 6.62 -26.10
N VAL A 473 17.18 6.48 -24.92
CA VAL A 473 16.60 6.98 -23.66
C VAL A 473 17.54 7.88 -22.87
N ASP A 474 16.97 8.75 -22.04
CA ASP A 474 17.68 9.57 -21.05
C ASP A 474 17.36 9.10 -19.62
N TYR A 475 18.28 8.34 -19.01
CA TYR A 475 18.13 7.87 -17.63
C TYR A 475 18.07 8.97 -16.56
N SER A 476 18.48 10.19 -16.87
CA SER A 476 18.41 11.32 -15.93
C SER A 476 16.98 11.83 -15.75
N LYS A 477 16.07 11.43 -16.64
CA LYS A 477 14.65 11.81 -16.63
C LYS A 477 13.77 10.83 -15.88
N ALA A 478 14.30 9.68 -15.46
CA ALA A 478 13.59 8.73 -14.63
C ALA A 478 13.33 9.29 -13.22
N ASP A 479 12.27 8.82 -12.59
CA ASP A 479 11.94 9.18 -11.21
C ASP A 479 12.91 8.51 -10.22
N PRO A 480 13.22 9.16 -9.09
CA PRO A 480 13.85 8.48 -7.96
C PRO A 480 12.98 7.31 -7.52
N PHE A 481 13.58 6.12 -7.45
CA PHE A 481 12.85 4.90 -7.12
C PHE A 481 13.75 4.00 -6.27
N THR A 482 13.17 3.44 -5.20
CA THR A 482 13.82 2.47 -4.32
C THR A 482 12.93 1.24 -4.22
N PRO A 483 13.42 0.04 -4.60
CA PRO A 483 12.65 -1.20 -4.47
C PRO A 483 12.23 -1.47 -3.03
N GLU A 484 11.00 -1.93 -2.83
CA GLU A 484 10.48 -2.36 -1.54
C GLU A 484 10.40 -3.88 -1.50
N LEU A 485 11.54 -4.54 -1.26
CA LEU A 485 11.60 -6.01 -1.18
C LEU A 485 10.70 -6.50 -0.02
N HIS A 486 9.68 -7.31 -0.34
CA HIS A 486 8.65 -7.80 0.59
C HIS A 486 7.63 -6.74 1.07
N ALA A 487 7.26 -5.79 0.22
CA ALA A 487 6.18 -4.85 0.54
C ALA A 487 4.85 -5.58 0.79
N LEU A 488 4.21 -5.33 1.94
CA LEU A 488 2.82 -5.71 2.15
C LEU A 488 1.92 -4.70 1.39
N HIS A 489 0.86 -5.19 0.74
CA HIS A 489 -0.05 -4.36 -0.03
C HIS A 489 -0.63 -3.22 0.81
N GLU A 490 -0.58 -1.97 0.31
CA GLU A 490 -1.38 -0.88 0.85
C GLU A 490 -2.87 -1.18 0.65
N ALA A 491 -3.70 -0.84 1.64
CA ALA A 491 -5.14 -1.13 1.63
C ALA A 491 -5.92 -0.48 0.46
N ASP A 492 -5.32 0.52 -0.20
CA ASP A 492 -5.92 1.29 -1.30
C ASP A 492 -5.32 0.95 -2.68
N ALA A 493 -4.47 -0.08 -2.79
CA ALA A 493 -3.91 -0.52 -4.07
C ALA A 493 -5.02 -1.08 -4.98
N ILE A 494 -5.12 -0.55 -6.21
CA ILE A 494 -6.11 -1.04 -7.19
C ILE A 494 -5.39 -1.89 -8.22
N ARG A 495 -5.89 -3.12 -8.43
CA ARG A 495 -5.31 -4.01 -9.42
C ARG A 495 -5.54 -3.48 -10.83
N LEU A 496 -4.51 -3.48 -11.65
CA LEU A 496 -4.62 -3.25 -13.07
C LEU A 496 -5.02 -4.58 -13.71
N VAL A 497 -6.32 -4.80 -13.85
CA VAL A 497 -6.85 -5.97 -14.56
C VAL A 497 -6.78 -5.68 -16.05
N GLU A 498 -5.62 -5.88 -16.65
CA GLU A 498 -5.43 -5.59 -18.08
C GLU A 498 -5.97 -6.75 -18.96
N ILE A 499 -6.42 -6.42 -20.17
CA ILE A 499 -6.58 -7.38 -21.26
C ILE A 499 -5.61 -6.99 -22.37
N LEU A 500 -4.45 -7.64 -22.40
CA LEU A 500 -3.52 -7.56 -23.52
C LEU A 500 -4.11 -8.30 -24.71
N LEU A 501 -4.55 -7.54 -25.71
CA LEU A 501 -4.97 -8.10 -26.99
C LEU A 501 -3.76 -8.29 -27.91
N PRO A 502 -3.75 -9.33 -28.76
CA PRO A 502 -2.61 -9.62 -29.61
C PRO A 502 -2.35 -8.48 -30.61
N GLU A 503 -1.07 -8.30 -30.95
CA GLU A 503 -0.61 -7.43 -32.04
C GLU A 503 -1.31 -7.81 -33.35
N ILE A 504 -1.65 -6.80 -34.17
CA ILE A 504 -2.36 -7.01 -35.44
C ILE A 504 -1.36 -7.30 -36.58
N GLY A 505 -0.18 -6.68 -36.55
CA GLY A 505 0.91 -6.93 -37.51
C GLY A 505 2.01 -5.87 -37.51
N SER A 506 3.03 -6.03 -38.35
CA SER A 506 4.10 -5.05 -38.58
C SER A 506 3.91 -4.27 -39.89
N LEU A 507 4.38 -3.03 -39.97
CA LEU A 507 4.27 -2.19 -41.16
C LEU A 507 5.65 -1.66 -41.63
N ASP A 508 5.90 -1.69 -42.95
CA ASP A 508 6.76 -0.75 -43.68
C ASP A 508 6.16 -0.44 -45.06
N PRO A 509 6.28 0.81 -45.57
CA PRO A 509 6.17 1.11 -46.99
C PRO A 509 7.43 0.85 -47.83
N PHE A 510 8.60 0.56 -47.25
CA PHE A 510 9.82 0.34 -48.04
C PHE A 510 10.22 -1.13 -48.14
N PRO A 511 10.49 -1.67 -49.34
CA PRO A 511 11.00 -3.03 -49.48
C PRO A 511 12.38 -3.09 -48.81
N GLU A 512 12.64 -4.22 -48.15
CA GLU A 512 13.99 -4.68 -47.84
C GLU A 512 14.84 -4.52 -49.11
N ASP A 513 15.78 -3.58 -49.10
CA ASP A 513 16.94 -3.72 -49.97
C ASP A 513 17.73 -4.92 -49.42
N GLU A 514 17.44 -6.11 -49.96
CA GLU A 514 18.31 -7.30 -49.87
C GLU A 514 19.67 -7.03 -50.55
N PRO A 515 20.73 -7.83 -50.28
CA PRO A 515 21.16 -8.48 -49.04
C PRO A 515 22.49 -7.94 -48.48
#